data_AF-A0A2H3DUP8-F1
#
_entry.id   AF-A0A2H3DUP8-F1
#
_cell.length_a   1.000
_cell.length_b   1.000
_cell.length_c   1.000
_cell.angle_alpha   90.00
_cell.angle_beta   90.00
_cell.angle_gamma   90.00
#
_symmetry.space_group_name_H-M   'P 1'
#
loop_
_entity.id
_entity.type
_entity.pdbx_description
1 polymer ?
#
loop_
_entity_poly.entity_id
_entity_poly.type
_entity_poly.pdbx_seq_one_letter_code
_entity_poly.pdbx_strand_id
1 'polypeptide(L)'
;MIDQAAEMGGATHCLGKLEKGKKTRLETGNEAYRYNVPDEPSHPLQVGLEKMQKNTSLSGGEMQRIVAARTFMRFESGSVKLVAVDEPSWALDAEGEASLFRNLIQVRQGKTMIFVTHRFEHLIKHADLVVCMKDGR
;
A
#
# COMPACT_ATOMS: atom_id res chain seq x y z
N MET A 1 10.04 7.52 -14.09
CA MET A 1 9.07 7.83 -13.01
C MET A 1 8.22 6.61 -12.64
N ILE A 2 7.25 6.13 -13.46
CA ILE A 2 6.42 4.96 -13.06
C ILE A 2 7.27 3.70 -12.86
N ASP A 3 8.17 3.37 -13.80
CA ASP A 3 9.00 2.16 -13.71
C ASP A 3 9.94 2.18 -12.50
N GLN A 4 10.66 3.28 -12.32
CA GLN A 4 11.54 3.48 -11.18
C GLN A 4 10.77 3.37 -9.86
N ALA A 5 9.63 4.04 -9.73
CA ALA A 5 8.83 3.96 -8.52
C ALA A 5 8.25 2.55 -8.29
N ALA A 6 7.87 1.84 -9.36
CA ALA A 6 7.44 0.45 -9.28
C ALA A 6 8.58 -0.46 -8.81
N GLU A 7 9.80 -0.26 -9.29
CA GLU A 7 10.99 -0.97 -8.84
C GLU A 7 11.27 -0.71 -7.35
N MET A 8 11.24 0.56 -6.94
CA MET A 8 11.45 0.95 -5.54
C MET A 8 10.38 0.40 -4.60
N GLY A 9 9.13 0.29 -5.06
CA GLY A 9 8.04 -0.35 -4.33
C GLY A 9 8.02 -1.88 -4.43
N GLY A 10 8.89 -2.49 -5.24
CA GLY A 10 8.88 -3.92 -5.54
C GLY A 10 7.65 -4.38 -6.35
N ALA A 11 6.95 -3.45 -7.00
CA ALA A 11 5.67 -3.65 -7.67
C ALA A 11 5.77 -3.96 -9.17
N THR A 12 6.98 -4.06 -9.73
CA THR A 12 7.20 -4.27 -11.18
C THR A 12 6.42 -5.47 -11.73
N HIS A 13 6.47 -6.60 -11.02
CA HIS A 13 5.72 -7.81 -11.39
C HIS A 13 4.20 -7.66 -11.18
N CYS A 14 3.77 -6.90 -10.18
CA CYS A 14 2.36 -6.63 -9.89
C CYS A 14 1.68 -5.88 -11.04
N LEU A 15 2.40 -4.99 -11.74
CA LEU A 15 1.87 -4.24 -12.87
C LEU A 15 1.39 -5.15 -14.01
N GLY A 16 1.99 -6.33 -14.20
CA GLY A 16 1.58 -7.30 -15.21
C GLY A 16 0.23 -7.98 -14.91
N LYS A 17 -0.21 -7.97 -13.64
CA LYS A 17 -1.49 -8.54 -13.22
C LYS A 17 -2.67 -7.56 -13.37
N LEU A 18 -2.38 -6.28 -13.61
CA LEU A 18 -3.38 -5.24 -13.77
C LEU A 18 -3.94 -5.24 -15.21
N GLU A 19 -5.27 -5.11 -15.35
CA GLU A 19 -6.00 -5.17 -16.63
C GLU A 19 -5.39 -4.28 -17.74
N LYS A 20 -4.97 -3.06 -17.39
CA LYS A 20 -4.38 -2.08 -18.33
C LYS A 20 -2.91 -1.78 -18.00
N GLY A 21 -2.25 -2.65 -17.24
CA GLY A 21 -0.88 -2.45 -16.76
C GLY A 21 -0.70 -1.11 -16.05
N LYS A 22 0.31 -0.34 -16.47
CA LYS A 22 0.62 1.01 -15.96
C LYS A 22 -0.50 2.03 -16.12
N LYS A 23 -1.43 1.82 -17.06
CA LYS A 23 -2.57 2.72 -17.31
C LYS A 23 -3.78 2.37 -16.45
N THR A 24 -3.68 1.34 -15.61
CA THR A 24 -4.78 0.93 -14.73
C THR A 24 -5.01 1.99 -13.67
N ARG A 25 -6.26 2.45 -13.58
CA ARG A 25 -6.72 3.30 -12.48
C ARG A 25 -7.32 2.40 -11.42
N LEU A 26 -6.62 2.27 -10.29
CA LEU A 26 -7.17 1.59 -9.12
C LEU A 26 -8.22 2.51 -8.51
N GLU A 27 -9.47 2.11 -8.65
CA GLU A 27 -10.59 2.72 -7.95
C GLU A 27 -10.56 2.30 -6.48
N THR A 28 -11.01 3.17 -5.57
CA THR A 28 -11.24 2.76 -4.17
C THR A 28 -12.19 1.58 -4.14
N GLY A 29 -11.79 0.51 -3.47
CA GLY A 29 -12.66 -0.63 -3.23
C GLY A 29 -13.88 -0.18 -2.44
N ASN A 30 -15.06 -0.64 -2.83
CA ASN A 30 -16.24 -0.53 -1.99
C ASN A 30 -16.25 -1.78 -1.10
N GLU A 31 -16.15 -1.59 0.21
CA GLU A 31 -16.54 -2.66 1.13
C GLU A 31 -18.05 -2.82 1.05
N ALA A 32 -18.48 -3.88 0.36
CA ALA A 32 -19.89 -4.23 0.29
C ALA A 32 -20.22 -5.17 1.46
N TYR A 33 -20.97 -4.65 2.44
CA TYR A 33 -21.49 -5.44 3.54
C TYR A 33 -22.77 -6.15 3.09
N ARG A 34 -22.85 -7.46 3.34
CA ARG A 34 -24.03 -8.27 3.05
C ARG A 34 -24.91 -8.37 4.30
N TYR A 35 -26.14 -7.89 4.23
CA TYR A 35 -27.16 -8.12 5.25
C TYR A 35 -28.45 -8.56 4.57
N ASN A 36 -29.05 -9.68 5.03
CA ASN A 36 -30.29 -10.23 4.48
C ASN A 36 -30.30 -10.45 2.94
N VAL A 37 -29.14 -10.69 2.33
CA VAL A 37 -29.07 -11.07 0.90
C VAL A 37 -29.31 -12.57 0.79
N PRO A 38 -30.32 -13.03 0.03
CA PRO A 38 -30.58 -14.45 -0.18
C PRO A 38 -29.40 -15.16 -0.85
N ASP A 39 -29.13 -16.41 -0.47
CA ASP A 39 -28.04 -17.23 -1.03
C ASP A 39 -28.34 -17.79 -2.44
N GLU A 40 -29.38 -17.29 -3.09
CA GLU A 40 -29.76 -17.72 -4.44
C GLU A 40 -28.93 -16.97 -5.50
N PRO A 41 -28.15 -17.66 -6.36
CA PRO A 41 -27.24 -17.02 -7.31
C PRO A 41 -27.91 -16.10 -8.32
N SER A 42 -29.16 -16.40 -8.70
CA SER A 42 -29.95 -15.60 -9.63
C SER A 42 -30.61 -14.37 -8.99
N HIS A 43 -30.57 -14.24 -7.66
CA HIS A 43 -31.25 -13.16 -6.96
C HIS A 43 -30.65 -11.79 -7.34
N PRO A 44 -31.46 -10.75 -7.65
CA PRO A 44 -30.95 -9.47 -8.11
C PRO A 44 -29.92 -8.81 -7.17
N LEU A 45 -30.11 -8.97 -5.85
CA LEU A 45 -29.14 -8.47 -4.85
C LEU A 45 -27.83 -9.27 -4.84
N GLN A 46 -27.86 -10.57 -5.16
CA GLN A 46 -26.67 -11.41 -5.24
C GLN A 46 -25.84 -11.02 -6.48
N VAL A 47 -26.50 -10.87 -7.64
CA VAL A 47 -25.88 -10.38 -8.88
C VAL A 47 -25.31 -8.96 -8.72
N GLY A 48 -26.03 -8.09 -8.00
CA GLY A 48 -25.56 -6.74 -7.68
C GLY A 48 -24.31 -6.75 -6.78
N LEU A 49 -24.29 -7.61 -5.75
CA LEU A 49 -23.17 -7.76 -4.84
C LEU A 49 -21.91 -8.28 -5.55
N GLU A 50 -22.03 -9.29 -6.40
CA GLU A 50 -20.92 -9.82 -7.20
C GLU A 50 -20.30 -8.76 -8.11
N LYS A 51 -21.14 -7.89 -8.70
CA LYS A 51 -20.66 -6.75 -9.51
C LYS A 51 -19.97 -5.67 -8.67
N MET A 52 -20.33 -5.52 -7.40
CA MET A 52 -19.72 -4.56 -6.47
C MET A 52 -18.40 -5.07 -5.88
N GLN A 53 -18.21 -6.38 -5.80
CA GLN A 53 -16.93 -6.98 -5.42
C GLN A 53 -15.89 -6.70 -6.52
N LYS A 54 -15.19 -5.56 -6.39
CA LYS A 54 -13.99 -5.28 -7.19
C LYS A 54 -12.89 -6.25 -6.77
N ASN A 55 -12.84 -7.39 -7.43
CA ASN A 55 -11.73 -8.33 -7.32
C ASN A 55 -10.57 -7.81 -8.18
N THR A 56 -9.69 -6.99 -7.59
CA THR A 56 -8.35 -6.87 -8.16
C THR A 56 -7.66 -8.23 -8.01
N SER A 57 -7.01 -8.73 -9.05
CA SER A 57 -6.24 -9.99 -9.02
C SER A 57 -4.98 -9.94 -8.14
N LEU A 58 -4.79 -8.86 -7.38
CA LEU A 58 -3.65 -8.63 -6.51
C LEU A 58 -3.93 -9.18 -5.11
N SER A 59 -2.96 -9.91 -4.57
CA SER A 59 -2.91 -10.21 -3.14
C SER A 59 -2.70 -8.95 -2.30
N GLY A 60 -2.96 -9.03 -0.99
CA GLY A 60 -2.73 -7.91 -0.06
C GLY A 60 -1.30 -7.36 -0.11
N GLY A 61 -0.30 -8.26 -0.19
CA GLY A 61 1.11 -7.86 -0.31
C GLY A 61 1.43 -7.17 -1.63
N GLU A 62 0.86 -7.65 -2.74
CA GLU A 62 1.01 -7.00 -4.05
C GLU A 62 0.35 -5.62 -4.09
N MET A 63 -0.83 -5.49 -3.48
CA MET A 63 -1.49 -4.20 -3.32
C MET A 63 -0.62 -3.25 -2.49
N GLN A 64 -0.01 -3.73 -1.41
CA GLN A 64 0.90 -2.94 -0.59
C GLN A 64 2.15 -2.47 -1.37
N ARG A 65 2.71 -3.33 -2.24
CA ARG A 65 3.81 -2.95 -3.14
C ARG A 65 3.38 -1.85 -4.13
N ILE A 66 2.17 -1.93 -4.68
CA ILE A 66 1.61 -0.87 -5.53
C ILE A 66 1.43 0.44 -4.75
N VAL A 67 0.93 0.37 -3.51
CA VAL A 67 0.82 1.55 -2.63
C VAL A 67 2.19 2.17 -2.38
N ALA A 68 3.20 1.36 -2.04
CA ALA A 68 4.58 1.82 -1.87
C ALA A 68 5.12 2.50 -3.13
N ALA A 69 4.91 1.90 -4.31
CA ALA A 69 5.31 2.49 -5.58
C ALA A 69 4.68 3.88 -5.80
N ARG A 70 3.40 4.05 -5.46
CA ARG A 70 2.72 5.36 -5.54
C ARG A 70 3.36 6.39 -4.62
N THR A 71 3.81 5.98 -3.42
CA THR A 71 4.54 6.84 -2.49
C THR A 71 5.87 7.30 -3.11
N PHE A 72 6.64 6.39 -3.72
CA PHE A 72 7.89 6.74 -4.40
C PHE A 72 7.69 7.72 -5.57
N MET A 73 6.64 7.54 -6.37
CA MET A 73 6.30 8.52 -7.42
C MET A 73 6.08 9.94 -6.85
N ARG A 74 5.44 10.04 -5.68
CA ARG A 74 5.21 11.33 -5.01
C ARG A 74 6.50 11.92 -4.46
N PHE A 75 7.41 11.10 -3.96
CA PHE A 75 8.72 11.55 -3.51
C PHE A 75 9.56 12.13 -4.65
N GLU A 76 9.56 11.51 -5.82
CA GLU A 76 10.32 12.00 -6.98
C GLU A 76 9.79 13.33 -7.51
N SER A 77 8.49 13.63 -7.31
CA SER A 77 7.88 14.88 -7.80
C SER A 77 8.43 16.16 -7.15
N GLY A 78 9.21 16.06 -6.06
CA GLY A 78 9.80 17.20 -5.34
C GLY A 78 8.80 18.09 -4.58
N SER A 79 7.50 17.92 -4.81
CA SER A 79 6.44 18.70 -4.17
C SER A 79 6.16 18.30 -2.71
N VAL A 80 6.57 17.08 -2.32
CA VAL A 80 6.28 16.51 -1.01
C VAL A 80 7.44 16.72 -0.04
N LYS A 81 7.16 17.42 1.06
CA LYS A 81 8.13 17.71 2.14
C LYS A 81 7.93 16.86 3.40
N LEU A 82 6.71 16.36 3.61
CA LEU A 82 6.32 15.53 4.75
C LEU A 82 5.60 14.29 4.24
N VAL A 83 5.97 13.12 4.76
CA VAL A 83 5.23 11.87 4.56
C VAL A 83 4.97 11.21 5.91
N ALA A 84 3.70 10.89 6.17
CA ALA A 84 3.29 10.05 7.27
C ALA A 84 2.81 8.72 6.71
N VAL A 85 3.31 7.61 7.25
CA VAL A 85 2.93 6.27 6.82
C VAL A 85 2.50 5.46 8.02
N ASP A 86 1.30 4.91 7.94
CA ASP A 86 0.74 4.00 8.93
C ASP A 86 0.91 2.56 8.44
N GLU A 87 1.61 1.75 9.22
CA GLU A 87 1.91 0.33 8.96
C GLU A 87 2.32 0.02 7.50
N PRO A 88 3.42 0.60 6.99
CA PRO A 88 3.84 0.43 5.60
C PRO A 88 4.13 -1.02 5.18
N SER A 89 4.35 -1.92 6.14
CA SER A 89 4.80 -3.30 5.90
C SER A 89 3.76 -4.38 6.24
N TRP A 90 2.51 -4.03 6.57
CA TRP A 90 1.52 -4.97 7.14
C TRP A 90 1.24 -6.23 6.31
N ALA A 91 1.49 -6.21 5.00
CA ALA A 91 1.26 -7.33 4.09
C ALA A 91 2.54 -7.80 3.36
N LEU A 92 3.71 -7.39 3.83
CA LEU A 92 5.00 -7.78 3.26
C LEU A 92 5.70 -8.83 4.12
N ASP A 93 6.43 -9.73 3.47
CA ASP A 93 7.39 -10.60 4.12
C ASP A 93 8.60 -9.81 4.64
N ALA A 94 9.45 -10.45 5.46
CA ALA A 94 10.60 -9.79 6.07
C ALA A 94 11.58 -9.18 5.04
N GLU A 95 11.79 -9.86 3.91
CA GLU A 95 12.64 -9.35 2.83
C GLU A 95 12.00 -8.13 2.13
N GLY A 96 10.71 -8.20 1.81
CA GLY A 96 9.97 -7.10 1.22
C GLY A 96 9.92 -5.86 2.11
N GLU A 97 9.73 -6.07 3.41
CA GLU A 97 9.77 -5.01 4.42
C GLU A 97 11.15 -4.34 4.51
N ALA A 98 12.23 -5.13 4.63
CA ALA A 98 13.59 -4.61 4.68
C ALA A 98 13.93 -3.80 3.42
N SER A 99 13.51 -4.29 2.25
CA SER A 99 13.70 -3.61 0.97
C SER A 99 12.92 -2.28 0.91
N LEU A 100 11.65 -2.29 1.31
CA LEU A 100 10.80 -1.11 1.37
C LEU A 100 11.42 -0.02 2.24
N PHE A 101 11.82 -0.36 3.47
CA PHE A 101 12.39 0.62 4.39
C PHE A 101 13.72 1.18 3.91
N ARG A 102 14.61 0.33 3.36
CA ARG A 102 15.87 0.78 2.76
C ARG A 102 15.63 1.81 1.65
N ASN A 103 14.67 1.56 0.76
CA ASN A 103 14.34 2.46 -0.33
C ASN A 103 13.72 3.78 0.19
N LEU A 104 12.87 3.71 1.21
CA LEU A 104 12.28 4.88 1.88
C LEU A 104 13.35 5.78 2.52
N ILE A 105 14.34 5.17 3.19
CA ILE A 105 15.47 5.90 3.79
C ILE A 105 16.32 6.59 2.71
N GLN A 106 16.53 5.96 1.56
CA GLN A 106 17.29 6.55 0.46
C GLN A 106 16.62 7.81 -0.12
N VAL A 107 15.30 7.79 -0.29
CA VAL A 107 14.54 8.92 -0.88
C VAL A 107 14.19 10.04 0.10
N ARG A 108 14.49 9.84 1.38
CA ARG A 108 14.20 10.75 2.49
C ARG A 108 14.88 12.12 2.36
N GLN A 109 15.99 12.24 1.63
CA GLN A 109 16.83 13.45 1.66
C GLN A 109 16.02 14.76 1.54
N GLY A 110 16.14 15.63 2.55
CA GLY A 110 15.44 16.91 2.62
C GLY A 110 13.94 16.83 2.99
N LYS A 111 13.44 15.65 3.39
CA LYS A 111 12.03 15.41 3.71
C LYS A 111 11.86 14.86 5.13
N THR A 112 10.76 15.23 5.76
CA THR A 112 10.35 14.67 7.05
C THR A 112 9.52 13.42 6.82
N MET A 113 9.82 12.34 7.53
CA MET A 113 9.08 11.09 7.44
C MET A 113 8.66 10.63 8.82
N ILE A 114 7.38 10.34 9.00
CA ILE A 114 6.78 9.82 10.22
C ILE A 114 6.25 8.43 9.91
N PHE A 115 6.61 7.46 10.74
CA PHE A 115 6.18 6.09 10.61
C PHE A 115 5.45 5.67 11.88
N VAL A 116 4.27 5.10 11.72
CA VAL A 116 3.55 4.40 12.78
C VAL A 116 3.71 2.91 12.52
N THR A 117 4.27 2.19 13.49
CA THR A 117 4.37 0.74 13.40
C THR A 117 4.36 0.05 14.76
N HIS A 118 3.79 -1.15 14.80
CA HIS A 118 3.95 -2.10 15.91
C HIS A 118 5.16 -3.05 15.72
N ARG A 119 5.92 -2.93 14.61
CA ARG A 119 7.05 -3.81 14.28
C ARG A 119 8.40 -3.12 14.52
N PHE A 120 9.11 -3.58 15.54
CA PHE A 120 10.30 -2.91 16.11
C PHE A 120 11.63 -3.19 15.38
N GLU A 121 11.64 -4.02 14.33
CA GLU A 121 12.89 -4.64 13.84
C GLU A 121 13.78 -3.73 12.98
N HIS A 122 13.38 -3.49 11.73
CA HIS A 122 14.25 -2.82 10.75
C HIS A 122 14.17 -1.29 10.83
N LEU A 123 12.99 -0.74 11.10
CA LEU A 123 12.75 0.70 11.06
C LEU A 123 13.49 1.46 12.17
N ILE A 124 13.49 0.93 13.39
CA ILE A 124 14.05 1.62 14.57
C ILE A 124 15.54 1.89 14.43
N LYS A 125 16.29 1.01 13.75
CA LYS A 125 17.73 1.17 13.52
C LYS A 125 18.08 2.43 12.72
N HIS A 126 17.11 3.01 12.02
CA HIS A 126 17.29 4.15 11.14
C HIS A 126 16.48 5.39 11.57
N ALA A 127 15.77 5.32 12.70
CA ALA A 127 14.96 6.41 13.20
C ALA A 127 15.85 7.48 13.86
N ASP A 128 15.61 8.76 13.54
CA ASP A 128 16.26 9.86 14.25
C ASP A 128 15.63 10.09 15.63
N LEU A 129 14.32 9.83 15.73
CA LEU A 129 13.53 9.96 16.94
C LEU A 129 12.52 8.81 17.00
N VAL A 130 12.46 8.16 18.15
CA VAL A 130 11.45 7.15 18.46
C VAL A 130 10.50 7.74 19.51
N VAL A 131 9.21 7.79 19.17
CA VAL A 131 8.15 8.22 20.08
C VAL A 131 7.31 6.99 20.43
N CYS A 132 7.29 6.61 21.70
CA CYS A 132 6.40 5.57 22.21
C CYS A 132 5.11 6.23 22.70
N MET A 133 3.98 5.81 22.16
CA MET A 133 2.67 6.32 22.56
C MET A 133 1.92 5.31 23.43
N LYS A 134 1.24 5.79 24.46
CA LYS A 134 0.35 4.99 25.31
C LYS A 134 -0.83 5.85 25.77
N ASP A 135 -2.05 5.31 25.63
CA ASP A 135 -3.29 5.97 26.07
C ASP A 135 -3.46 7.40 25.50
N GLY A 136 -3.03 7.58 24.24
CA GLY A 136 -3.09 8.87 23.54
C GLY A 136 -2.04 9.90 23.96
N ARG A 137 -1.01 9.48 24.70
CA ARG A 137 0.11 10.32 25.16
C ARG A 137 1.44 9.80 24.68
#